data_AF-A0A851KI15-F1
#
_entry.id   AF-A0A851KI15-F1
#
_cell.length_a   1.000
_cell.length_b   1.000
_cell.length_c   1.000
_cell.angle_alpha   90.00
_cell.angle_beta   90.00
_cell.angle_gamma   90.00
#
_symmetry.space_group_name_H-M   'P 1'
#
loop_
_entity.id
_entity.type
_entity.pdbx_description
1 polymer ?
#
loop_
_entity_poly.entity_id
_entity_poly.type
_entity_poly.pdbx_seq_one_letter_code
_entity_poly.pdbx_strand_id
1 'polypeptide(L)'
;MGSVWKRLQRAGKRAAKVRFEATLEELLLEGGAAGETPDRVTVVWSRRQRRVCSKPRRWQPGIQNPQRGMVVWVVPETLEVVVTLYRVRPQAAAFDDKTWNFLVVNVRGGGTPKTGGGGNRNNGG
;
A
#
# COMPACT_ATOMS: atom_id res chain seq x y z
N MET A 1 -13.36 15.47 22.56
CA MET A 1 -12.51 16.66 22.33
C MET A 1 -11.02 16.27 22.34
N GLY A 2 -10.39 15.95 21.20
CA GLY A 2 -8.99 15.43 21.21
C GLY A 2 -8.14 15.75 19.96
N SER A 3 -8.63 16.64 19.09
CA SER A 3 -8.01 16.97 17.79
C SER A 3 -7.05 18.16 17.88
N VAL A 4 -7.47 19.23 18.59
CA VAL A 4 -6.73 20.49 18.66
C VAL A 4 -5.43 20.35 19.47
N TRP A 5 -5.46 19.63 20.60
CA TRP A 5 -4.27 19.38 21.43
C TRP A 5 -3.17 18.61 20.68
N LYS A 6 -3.55 17.60 19.86
CA LYS A 6 -2.62 16.86 18.99
C LYS A 6 -2.04 17.71 17.84
N ARG A 7 -2.77 18.73 17.38
CA ARG A 7 -2.28 19.69 16.38
C ARG A 7 -1.30 20.69 17.00
N LEU A 8 -1.59 21.17 18.21
CA LEU A 8 -0.70 22.05 18.98
C LEU A 8 0.59 21.34 19.42
N GLN A 9 0.56 20.05 19.75
CA GLN A 9 1.76 19.24 20.06
C GLN A 9 2.79 19.15 18.91
N ARG A 10 2.41 19.58 17.70
CA ARG A 10 3.29 19.62 16.52
C ARG A 10 3.87 21.00 16.25
N ALA A 11 3.36 22.05 16.89
CA ALA A 11 3.93 23.39 16.79
C ALA A 11 5.31 23.37 17.47
N GLY A 12 6.36 23.70 16.71
CA GLY A 12 7.75 23.71 17.19
C GLY A 12 8.51 22.38 17.07
N LYS A 13 7.88 21.28 16.62
CA LYS A 13 8.62 20.04 16.31
C LYS A 13 9.30 20.16 14.96
N ARG A 14 10.64 20.03 14.91
CA ARG A 14 11.38 19.95 13.65
C ARG A 14 10.90 18.72 12.87
N ALA A 15 10.64 18.91 11.58
CA ALA A 15 10.13 17.88 10.70
C ALA A 15 11.08 17.66 9.51
N ALA A 16 11.11 16.43 9.03
CA ALA A 16 11.80 16.06 7.79
C ALA A 16 10.77 15.49 6.81
N LYS A 17 10.88 15.85 5.53
CA LYS A 17 10.18 15.16 4.45
C LYS A 17 11.11 14.12 3.87
N VAL A 18 10.67 12.87 3.86
CA VAL A 18 11.40 11.73 3.30
C VAL A 18 10.58 11.17 2.14
N ARG A 19 11.22 10.96 1.00
CA ARG A 19 10.63 10.31 -0.16
C ARG A 19 11.04 8.84 -0.13
N PHE A 20 10.04 7.96 -0.20
CA PHE A 20 10.24 6.53 -0.40
C PHE A 20 9.79 6.18 -1.80
N GLU A 21 10.61 5.40 -2.50
CA GLU A 21 10.41 5.02 -3.88
C GLU A 21 10.69 3.53 -4.02
N ALA A 22 9.86 2.81 -4.77
CA ALA A 22 10.16 1.47 -5.20
C ALA A 22 9.78 1.28 -6.65
N THR A 23 10.69 0.65 -7.38
CA THR A 23 10.52 0.27 -8.77
C THR A 23 10.17 -1.20 -8.83
N LEU A 24 9.01 -1.50 -9.43
CA LEU A 24 8.50 -2.86 -9.58
C LEU A 24 8.97 -3.42 -10.93
N GLU A 25 9.69 -4.53 -10.89
CA GLU A 25 10.26 -5.20 -12.08
C GLU A 25 9.71 -6.62 -12.22
N GLU A 26 9.81 -7.41 -11.16
CA GLU A 26 9.33 -8.80 -11.11
C GLU A 26 8.72 -9.12 -9.75
N LEU A 27 7.64 -9.91 -9.77
CA LEU A 27 7.01 -10.47 -8.58
C LEU A 27 6.70 -11.94 -8.82
N LEU A 28 7.38 -12.79 -8.08
CA LEU A 28 7.11 -14.22 -8.03
C LEU A 28 6.09 -14.51 -6.92
N LEU A 29 5.05 -15.25 -7.26
CA LEU A 29 4.01 -15.70 -6.33
C LEU A 29 4.01 -17.21 -6.27
N GLU A 30 4.18 -17.72 -5.05
CA GLU A 30 4.14 -19.14 -4.72
C GLU A 30 3.02 -19.39 -3.73
N GLY A 31 2.09 -20.28 -4.08
CA GLY A 31 1.01 -20.72 -3.21
C GLY A 31 -0.38 -20.42 -3.77
N GLY A 32 -1.38 -21.01 -3.11
CA GLY A 32 -2.78 -21.01 -3.52
C GLY A 32 -3.36 -22.42 -3.53
N ALA A 33 -4.62 -22.56 -3.15
CA ALA A 33 -5.35 -23.82 -3.32
C ALA A 33 -5.46 -24.16 -4.81
N ALA A 34 -5.52 -25.46 -5.14
CA ALA A 34 -5.70 -25.90 -6.52
C ALA A 34 -6.97 -25.24 -7.11
N GLY A 35 -6.80 -24.42 -8.14
CA GLY A 35 -7.90 -23.67 -8.79
C GLY A 35 -8.06 -22.21 -8.35
N GLU A 36 -7.34 -21.73 -7.33
CA GLU A 36 -7.34 -20.32 -6.91
C GLU A 36 -6.07 -19.57 -7.33
N THR A 37 -5.86 -19.44 -8.64
CA THR A 37 -4.80 -18.56 -9.16
C THR A 37 -5.32 -17.12 -9.32
N PRO A 38 -4.48 -16.10 -9.10
CA PRO A 38 -4.86 -14.72 -9.36
C PRO A 38 -4.95 -14.46 -10.87
N ASP A 39 -5.90 -13.62 -11.28
CA ASP A 39 -6.01 -13.16 -12.67
C ASP A 39 -5.08 -11.96 -12.90
N ARG A 40 -5.26 -10.94 -12.05
CA ARG A 40 -4.41 -9.74 -12.02
C ARG A 40 -3.98 -9.44 -10.60
N VAL A 41 -2.81 -8.83 -10.48
CA VAL A 41 -2.20 -8.47 -9.20
C VAL A 41 -1.83 -7.00 -9.21
N THR A 42 -2.01 -6.33 -8.07
CA THR A 42 -1.54 -4.96 -7.83
C THR A 42 -0.75 -4.92 -6.52
N VAL A 43 0.31 -4.11 -6.51
CA VAL A 43 1.08 -3.79 -5.31
C VAL A 43 0.49 -2.53 -4.68
N VAL A 44 0.20 -2.60 -3.39
CA VAL A 44 -0.47 -1.52 -2.65
C VAL A 44 0.35 -1.12 -1.45
N TRP A 45 0.64 0.17 -1.34
CA TRP A 45 1.24 0.78 -0.17
C TRP A 45 0.17 1.58 0.55
N SER A 46 -0.06 1.29 1.83
CA SER A 46 -1.11 1.96 2.59
C SER A 46 -0.69 2.36 3.99
N ARG A 47 -1.17 3.52 4.43
CA ARG A 47 -1.02 4.00 5.80
C ARG A 47 -2.20 4.91 6.17
N ARG A 48 -3.00 4.47 7.14
CA ARG A 48 -4.24 5.16 7.53
C ARG A 48 -5.12 5.40 6.30
N GLN A 49 -5.41 6.66 5.98
CA GLN A 49 -6.25 7.06 4.84
C GLN A 49 -5.47 7.27 3.54
N ARG A 50 -4.14 7.11 3.54
CA ARG A 50 -3.31 7.24 2.33
C ARG A 50 -3.09 5.86 1.72
N ARG A 51 -3.26 5.77 0.41
CA ARG A 51 -3.01 4.57 -0.38
C ARG A 51 -2.38 4.95 -1.71
N VAL A 52 -1.37 4.22 -2.12
CA VAL A 52 -0.75 4.26 -3.44
C VAL A 52 -0.81 2.84 -3.98
N CYS A 53 -1.16 2.68 -5.25
CA CYS A 53 -1.28 1.36 -5.87
C CYS A 53 -0.68 1.35 -7.27
N SER A 54 -0.04 0.23 -7.62
CA SER A 54 0.40 -0.03 -8.99
C SER A 54 -0.79 -0.30 -9.90
N LYS A 55 -0.58 -0.17 -11.21
CA LYS A 55 -1.51 -0.67 -12.21
C LYS A 55 -1.68 -2.19 -12.03
N PRO A 56 -2.91 -2.73 -12.11
CA PRO A 56 -3.10 -4.18 -12.10
C PRO A 56 -2.39 -4.81 -13.29
N ARG A 57 -1.55 -5.82 -13.01
CA ARG A 57 -0.79 -6.58 -14.01
C ARG A 57 -1.28 -8.01 -14.05
N ARG A 58 -1.26 -8.62 -15.23
CA ARG A 58 -1.69 -10.01 -15.43
C ARG A 58 -0.68 -10.95 -14.77
N TRP A 59 -1.18 -11.92 -14.02
CA TRP A 59 -0.37 -13.03 -13.51
C TRP A 59 -0.19 -14.09 -14.59
N GLN A 60 0.99 -14.72 -14.62
CA GLN A 60 1.34 -15.75 -15.59
C GLN A 60 1.74 -17.03 -14.84
N PRO A 61 1.12 -18.18 -15.17
CA PRO A 61 1.47 -19.45 -14.55
C PRO A 61 2.89 -19.88 -14.92
N GLY A 62 3.59 -20.51 -13.99
CA GLY A 62 4.88 -21.14 -14.22
C GLY A 62 4.73 -22.43 -15.02
N ILE A 63 5.73 -22.73 -15.85
CA ILE A 63 5.74 -23.91 -16.72
C ILE A 63 5.87 -25.22 -15.92
N GLN A 64 6.68 -25.20 -14.85
CA GLN A 64 7.01 -26.40 -14.07
C GLN A 64 6.06 -26.63 -12.88
N ASN A 65 5.51 -25.56 -12.30
CA ASN A 65 4.66 -25.65 -11.11
C ASN A 65 3.43 -24.76 -11.30
N PRO A 66 2.23 -25.35 -11.48
CA PRO A 66 0.98 -24.60 -11.65
C PRO A 66 0.58 -23.71 -10.45
N GLN A 67 1.09 -23.99 -9.25
CA GLN A 67 0.88 -23.18 -8.04
C GLN A 67 1.88 -22.04 -7.89
N ARG A 68 2.82 -21.93 -8.82
CA ARG A 68 3.82 -20.88 -8.90
C ARG A 68 3.57 -20.09 -10.17
N GLY A 69 3.68 -18.78 -10.08
CA GLY A 69 3.62 -17.94 -11.26
C GLY A 69 4.16 -16.55 -10.97
N MET A 70 4.27 -15.74 -12.00
CA MET A 70 4.96 -14.46 -11.91
C MET A 70 4.16 -13.33 -12.55
N VAL A 71 4.50 -12.12 -12.12
CA VAL A 71 4.09 -10.86 -12.71
C VAL A 71 5.36 -10.13 -13.13
N VAL A 72 5.45 -9.76 -14.41
CA VAL A 72 6.61 -9.05 -14.96
C VAL A 72 6.18 -7.68 -15.45
N TRP A 73 6.90 -6.66 -15.03
CA TRP A 73 6.75 -5.29 -15.50
C TRP A 73 7.73 -5.03 -16.64
N VAL A 74 7.29 -5.30 -17.88
CA VAL A 74 8.09 -5.03 -19.10
C VAL A 74 8.61 -3.59 -19.14
N VAL A 75 7.80 -2.65 -18.64
CA VAL A 75 8.24 -1.31 -18.28
C VAL A 75 8.14 -1.20 -16.75
N PRO A 76 9.27 -0.99 -16.05
CA PRO A 76 9.27 -0.86 -14.61
C PRO A 76 8.29 0.21 -14.14
N GLU A 77 7.55 -0.09 -13.07
CA GLU A 77 6.57 0.84 -12.51
C GLU A 77 7.05 1.34 -11.15
N THR A 78 7.21 2.65 -11.02
CA THR A 78 7.68 3.28 -9.79
C THR A 78 6.52 3.74 -8.92
N LEU A 79 6.46 3.24 -7.69
CA LEU A 79 5.58 3.75 -6.64
C LEU A 79 6.34 4.74 -5.77
N GLU A 80 5.76 5.92 -5.54
CA GLU A 80 6.36 6.97 -4.72
C GLU A 80 5.43 7.36 -3.57
N VAL A 81 6.02 7.57 -2.39
CA VAL A 81 5.32 8.20 -1.27
C VAL A 81 6.19 9.17 -0.49
N VAL A 82 5.66 10.37 -0.24
CA VAL A 82 6.31 11.39 0.59
C VAL A 82 5.76 11.35 2.01
N VAL A 83 6.67 11.19 2.97
CA VAL A 83 6.39 10.98 4.38
C VAL A 83 7.02 12.09 5.21
N THR A 84 6.20 12.79 6.01
CA THR A 84 6.71 13.79 6.96
C THR A 84 6.96 13.16 8.33
N LEU A 85 8.23 12.98 8.68
CA LEU A 85 8.69 12.53 9.99
C LEU A 85 8.81 13.73 10.94
N TYR A 86 8.38 13.57 12.19
CA TYR A 86 8.50 14.60 13.22
C TYR A 86 9.48 14.11 14.29
N ARG A 87 10.31 15.00 14.84
CA ARG A 87 11.16 14.60 15.97
C ARG A 87 10.33 14.24 17.20
N VAL A 88 10.77 13.21 17.93
CA VAL A 88 10.10 12.77 19.17
C VAL A 88 10.06 13.92 20.18
N ARG A 89 11.19 14.65 20.31
CA ARG A 89 11.34 15.90 21.08
C ARG A 89 12.21 16.92 20.31
N PRO A 90 12.12 18.24 20.57
CA PRO A 90 12.85 19.25 19.80
C PRO A 90 14.37 19.04 19.73
N GLN A 91 15.00 18.60 20.82
CA GLN A 91 16.45 18.35 20.89
C GLN A 91 16.85 16.91 20.52
N ALA A 92 15.89 15.96 20.44
CA ALA A 92 16.21 14.57 20.16
C ALA A 92 16.63 14.39 18.69
N ALA A 93 17.63 13.55 18.41
CA ALA A 93 18.04 13.23 17.04
C ALA A 93 17.03 12.33 16.31
N ALA A 94 16.30 11.50 17.06
CA ALA A 94 15.36 10.52 16.52
C ALA A 94 14.00 11.12 16.10
N PHE A 95 13.39 10.48 15.10
CA PHE A 95 12.06 10.80 14.60
C PHE A 95 11.00 9.81 15.11
N ASP A 96 9.74 10.25 15.16
CA ASP A 96 8.59 9.42 15.48
C ASP A 96 8.40 8.32 14.41
N ASP A 97 8.16 7.10 14.87
CA ASP A 97 7.94 5.94 14.01
C ASP A 97 6.66 6.06 13.16
N LYS A 98 6.70 5.43 11.98
CA LYS A 98 5.55 5.32 11.10
C LYS A 98 5.46 3.93 10.49
N THR A 99 4.39 3.24 10.80
CA THR A 99 4.03 1.96 10.19
C THR A 99 3.32 2.17 8.85
N TRP A 100 3.69 1.35 7.86
CA TRP A 100 3.08 1.23 6.53
C TRP A 100 2.78 -0.24 6.25
N ASN A 101 1.74 -0.51 5.46
CA ASN A 101 1.44 -1.84 4.97
C ASN A 101 1.78 -1.94 3.48
N PHE A 102 2.47 -3.01 3.12
CA PHE A 102 2.81 -3.38 1.74
C PHE A 102 2.04 -4.64 1.42
N LEU A 103 1.11 -4.55 0.48
CA LEU A 103 0.16 -5.62 0.18
C LEU A 103 0.25 -5.99 -1.29
N VAL A 104 0.20 -7.30 -1.55
CA VAL A 104 -0.04 -7.86 -2.89
C VAL A 104 -1.51 -8.27 -2.94
N VAL A 105 -2.27 -7.69 -3.86
CA VAL A 105 -3.73 -7.88 -3.91
C VAL A 105 -4.15 -8.46 -5.26
N ASN A 106 -4.94 -9.53 -5.21
CA ASN A 106 -5.62 -10.10 -6.38
C ASN A 106 -6.79 -9.20 -6.81
N VAL A 107 -6.88 -8.89 -8.10
CA VAL A 107 -7.94 -8.08 -8.72
C VAL A 107 -8.74 -8.99 -9.65
N ARG A 108 -9.93 -9.42 -9.20
CA ARG A 108 -10.86 -10.27 -9.98
C ARG A 108 -11.93 -9.38 -10.63
N GLY A 109 -12.03 -9.39 -11.97
CA GLY A 109 -13.00 -8.60 -12.75
C GLY A 109 -12.66 -7.10 -12.79
N GLY A 110 -13.02 -6.41 -13.88
CA GLY A 110 -12.58 -5.04 -14.25
C GLY A 110 -12.97 -3.87 -13.33
N GLY A 111 -13.09 -4.07 -12.03
CA GLY A 111 -13.18 -3.01 -11.04
C GLY A 111 -11.79 -2.61 -10.57
N THR A 112 -11.40 -1.35 -10.77
CA THR A 112 -10.40 -0.71 -9.92
C THR A 112 -10.71 -1.03 -8.45
N PRO A 113 -9.71 -1.37 -7.61
CA PRO A 113 -9.94 -1.70 -6.20
C PRO A 113 -10.79 -0.61 -5.56
N LYS A 114 -12.07 -0.91 -5.27
CA LYS A 114 -13.02 0.09 -4.78
C LYS A 114 -12.44 0.73 -3.53
N THR A 115 -12.37 2.06 -3.55
CA THR A 115 -12.18 2.91 -2.38
C THR A 115 -13.31 2.58 -1.40
N GLY A 116 -13.00 1.79 -0.37
CA GLY A 116 -13.90 1.51 0.74
C GLY A 116 -14.09 2.77 1.59
N GLY A 117 -14.87 3.72 1.08
CA GLY A 117 -15.53 4.72 1.90
C GLY A 117 -16.64 4.02 2.66
N GLY A 118 -16.58 4.05 4.00
CA GLY A 118 -17.60 3.50 4.86
C GLY A 118 -18.95 4.16 4.59
N GLY A 119 -19.84 3.41 3.94
CA GLY A 119 -21.25 3.75 3.79
C GLY A 119 -22.05 3.04 4.88
N ASN A 120 -22.34 3.77 5.94
CA ASN A 120 -23.29 3.40 6.98
C ASN A 120 -24.66 3.15 6.32
N ARG A 121 -25.15 1.90 6.33
CA ARG A 121 -26.55 1.60 6.01
C ARG A 121 -27.30 1.40 7.32
N ASN A 122 -27.76 2.53 7.85
CA ASN A 122 -29.02 2.56 8.60
C ASN A 122 -30.12 2.74 7.55
N ASN A 123 -31.04 1.80 7.43
CA ASN A 123 -32.43 2.18 7.22
C ASN A 123 -33.36 1.06 7.73
N GLY A 124 -34.21 1.42 8.68
CA GLY A 124 -35.37 0.64 9.07
C GLY A 124 -36.51 0.80 8.07
N GLY A 125 -37.47 -0.10 8.20
CA GLY A 125 -38.66 -0.27 7.38
C GLY A 125 -39.10 -1.71 7.49
#